data_AF-A0A817Q308-F1
#
_entry.id   AF-A0A817Q308-F1
#
_cell.length_a   1.000
_cell.length_b   1.000
_cell.length_c   1.000
_cell.angle_alpha   90.00
_cell.angle_beta   90.00
_cell.angle_gamma   90.00
#
_symmetry.space_group_name_H-M   'P 1'
#
loop_
_entity.id
_entity.type
_entity.pdbx_description
1 polymer ?
#
loop_
_entity_poly.entity_id
_entity_poly.type
_entity_poly.pdbx_seq_one_letter_code
_entity_poly.pdbx_strand_id
1 'polypeptide(L)'
;MIRYRDPDIKYHVFSLPFMFDYLPFIDNKFSNIIFNHVIKLEVDDGIPFEHEFFMRISLSFPSLKLLRVLNLKRQTSISNNISSNDNQLHSTIIEFPYLTSLNLLFAHYDYVDQFLNDKKACLPCLTKLAVSYDKLRIVTKEFTNERTRLN
;
A
#
# COMPACT_ATOMS: atom_id res chain seq x y z
N MET A 1 48.84 -8.32 -17.83
CA MET A 1 48.36 -9.26 -16.79
C MET A 1 49.48 -9.32 -15.76
N ILE A 2 49.38 -8.68 -14.60
CA ILE A 2 48.59 -9.04 -13.42
C ILE A 2 48.16 -7.74 -12.72
N ARG A 3 46.86 -7.57 -12.41
CA ARG A 3 46.38 -6.58 -11.43
C ARG A 3 45.92 -7.36 -10.20
N TYR A 4 46.50 -7.02 -9.06
CA TYR A 4 46.16 -7.57 -7.75
C TYR A 4 44.66 -7.40 -7.48
N ARG A 5 43.97 -8.52 -7.23
CA ARG A 5 42.66 -8.52 -6.58
C ARG A 5 42.92 -8.31 -5.10
N ASP A 6 42.45 -7.19 -4.58
CA ASP A 6 42.33 -6.98 -3.14
C ASP A 6 41.22 -7.90 -2.61
N PRO A 7 41.50 -8.83 -1.68
CA PRO A 7 40.49 -9.72 -1.13
C PRO A 7 39.73 -9.01 0.01
N ASP A 8 38.41 -9.16 0.01
CA ASP A 8 37.51 -8.89 1.13
C ASP A 8 37.36 -7.44 1.62
N ILE A 9 36.86 -6.54 0.76
CA ILE A 9 36.09 -5.40 1.26
C ILE A 9 34.71 -5.90 1.71
N LYS A 10 34.60 -6.30 2.98
CA LYS A 10 33.30 -6.45 3.64
C LYS A 10 32.72 -5.06 3.89
N TYR A 11 31.77 -4.67 3.05
CA TYR A 11 30.93 -3.51 3.32
C TYR A 11 29.97 -3.85 4.47
N HIS A 12 30.31 -3.41 5.67
CA HIS A 12 29.34 -3.33 6.75
C HIS A 12 28.53 -2.05 6.57
N VAL A 13 27.44 -2.14 5.81
CA VAL A 13 26.43 -1.07 5.80
C VAL A 13 25.74 -1.11 7.16
N PHE A 14 26.26 -0.36 8.11
CA PHE A 14 25.55 -0.02 9.34
C PHE A 14 24.52 1.05 8.99
N SER A 15 23.44 0.67 8.30
CA SER A 15 22.24 1.49 8.34
C SER A 15 21.68 1.34 9.75
N LEU A 16 21.76 2.38 10.56
CA LEU A 16 20.92 2.54 11.75
C LEU A 16 19.50 2.06 11.40
N PRO A 17 18.78 1.38 12.32
CA PRO A 17 17.42 0.93 12.06
C PRO A 17 16.64 2.11 11.50
N PHE A 18 16.16 1.97 10.27
CA PHE A 18 15.66 3.03 9.39
C PHE A 18 14.82 4.08 10.14
N MET A 19 15.45 5.16 10.62
CA MET A 19 14.83 6.24 11.41
C MET A 19 14.31 7.36 10.51
N PHE A 20 13.90 7.05 9.29
CA PHE A 20 13.23 8.04 8.45
C PHE A 20 11.72 8.00 8.69
N ASP A 21 11.10 9.18 8.70
CA ASP A 21 9.66 9.36 8.88
C ASP A 21 8.90 9.26 7.55
N TYR A 22 9.62 9.32 6.42
CA TYR A 22 9.10 9.34 5.08
C TYR A 22 9.83 8.33 4.18
N LEU A 23 9.05 7.50 3.48
CA LEU A 23 9.55 6.58 2.47
C LEU A 23 8.91 6.88 1.11
N PRO A 24 9.65 7.48 0.17
CA PRO A 24 9.15 7.72 -1.17
C PRO A 24 9.31 6.48 -2.06
N PHE A 25 8.34 6.25 -2.93
CA PHE A 25 8.37 5.34 -4.08
C PHE A 25 8.80 3.89 -3.79
N ILE A 26 7.97 3.15 -3.05
CA ILE A 26 8.11 1.69 -3.01
C ILE A 26 7.25 1.01 -4.08
N ASP A 27 7.77 -0.10 -4.62
CA ASP A 27 7.12 -0.92 -5.64
C ASP A 27 6.61 -2.25 -5.05
N ASN A 28 6.02 -3.13 -5.87
CA ASN A 28 5.52 -4.44 -5.42
C ASN A 28 6.59 -5.36 -4.81
N LYS A 29 7.88 -5.08 -5.01
CA LYS A 29 9.02 -5.92 -4.63
C LYS A 29 9.64 -5.53 -3.30
N PHE A 30 9.07 -4.53 -2.60
CA PHE A 30 9.59 -4.16 -1.29
C PHE A 30 9.61 -5.36 -0.33
N SER A 31 10.67 -5.45 0.47
CA SER A 31 10.90 -6.54 1.41
C SER A 31 9.93 -6.48 2.59
N ASN A 32 9.65 -7.64 3.20
CA ASN A 32 8.82 -7.78 4.41
C ASN A 32 9.55 -7.28 5.68
N ILE A 33 10.14 -6.08 5.62
CA ILE A 33 10.79 -5.40 6.75
C ILE A 33 9.75 -4.51 7.43
N ILE A 34 9.80 -4.44 8.76
CA ILE A 34 8.95 -3.53 9.53
C ILE A 34 9.63 -2.16 9.64
N PHE A 35 8.94 -1.13 9.17
CA PHE A 35 9.36 0.27 9.19
C PHE A 35 8.63 1.03 10.30
N ASN A 36 9.07 0.83 11.55
CA ASN A 36 8.39 1.38 12.74
C ASN A 36 8.29 2.92 12.77
N HIS A 37 9.23 3.61 12.14
CA HIS A 37 9.34 5.07 12.19
C HIS A 37 8.69 5.77 11.00
N VAL A 38 8.33 5.03 9.95
CA VAL A 38 7.75 5.61 8.74
C VAL A 38 6.29 5.96 8.98
N ILE A 39 5.98 7.25 8.85
CA ILE A 39 4.63 7.80 9.00
C ILE A 39 4.05 8.29 7.67
N LYS A 40 4.89 8.45 6.63
CA LYS A 40 4.48 8.88 5.30
C LYS A 40 5.05 7.91 4.26
N LEU A 41 4.20 7.46 3.34
CA LEU A 41 4.57 6.50 2.31
C LEU A 41 4.00 6.91 0.96
N GLU A 42 4.83 6.84 -0.08
CA GLU A 42 4.37 6.86 -1.48
C GLU A 42 4.65 5.50 -2.13
N VAL A 43 3.64 4.94 -2.79
CA VAL A 43 3.76 3.70 -3.56
C VAL A 43 3.58 4.02 -5.04
N ASP A 44 4.48 3.53 -5.88
CA ASP A 44 4.46 3.67 -7.33
C ASP A 44 5.06 2.42 -7.96
N ASP A 45 4.42 1.91 -9.00
CA ASP A 45 4.92 0.77 -9.75
C ASP A 45 4.47 0.82 -11.21
N GLY A 46 5.37 0.35 -12.08
CA GLY A 46 5.10 0.14 -13.49
C GLY A 46 4.14 -1.03 -13.76
N ILE A 47 3.78 -1.83 -12.76
CA ILE A 47 2.77 -2.91 -12.86
C ILE A 47 1.62 -2.67 -11.87
N PRO A 48 0.42 -3.27 -12.06
CA PRO A 48 -0.66 -3.21 -11.08
C PRO A 48 -0.22 -3.64 -9.68
N PHE A 49 -0.76 -2.99 -8.65
CA PHE A 49 -0.67 -3.52 -7.29
C PHE A 49 -1.70 -4.63 -7.11
N GLU A 50 -1.36 -5.66 -6.34
CA GLU A 50 -2.31 -6.69 -5.92
C GLU A 50 -3.09 -6.23 -4.68
N HIS A 51 -4.12 -6.96 -4.28
CA HIS A 51 -4.85 -6.65 -3.03
C HIS A 51 -3.93 -6.81 -1.81
N GLU A 52 -3.15 -7.89 -1.82
CA GLU A 52 -2.20 -8.32 -0.80
C GLU A 52 -1.06 -7.33 -0.62
N PHE A 53 -0.75 -6.53 -1.65
CA PHE A 53 0.23 -5.47 -1.55
C PHE A 53 -0.12 -4.52 -0.41
N PHE A 54 -1.35 -4.02 -0.36
CA PHE A 54 -1.77 -3.07 0.68
C PHE A 54 -1.90 -3.72 2.07
N MET A 55 -2.15 -5.03 2.13
CA MET A 55 -2.05 -5.78 3.38
C MET A 55 -0.59 -5.87 3.86
N ARG A 56 0.37 -6.10 2.95
CA ARG A 56 1.80 -6.02 3.31
C ARG A 56 2.18 -4.62 3.77
N ILE A 57 1.59 -3.57 3.17
CA ILE A 57 1.78 -2.19 3.65
C ILE A 57 1.28 -2.04 5.09
N SER A 58 0.04 -2.45 5.40
CA SER A 58 -0.50 -2.26 6.74
C SER A 58 0.33 -2.96 7.83
N LEU A 59 0.90 -4.13 7.51
CA LEU A 59 1.77 -4.88 8.41
C LEU A 59 3.18 -4.28 8.53
N SER A 60 3.73 -3.77 7.43
CA SER A 60 5.11 -3.28 7.38
C SER A 60 5.23 -1.84 7.90
N PHE A 61 4.15 -1.07 7.89
CA PHE A 61 4.13 0.35 8.27
C PHE A 61 3.11 0.60 9.40
N PRO A 62 3.36 0.09 10.63
CA PRO A 62 2.37 0.09 11.69
C PRO A 62 2.00 1.50 12.19
N SER A 63 2.82 2.51 11.92
CA SER A 63 2.62 3.91 12.34
C SER A 63 2.18 4.82 11.17
N LEU A 64 1.75 4.26 10.04
CA LEU A 64 1.49 5.01 8.82
C LEU A 64 0.34 6.02 9.01
N LYS A 65 0.62 7.31 8.76
CA LYS A 65 -0.33 8.42 8.85
C LYS A 65 -0.73 8.97 7.50
N LEU A 66 0.14 8.88 6.51
CA LEU A 66 -0.09 9.35 5.14
C LEU A 66 0.30 8.28 4.14
N LEU A 67 -0.64 7.92 3.27
CA LEU A 67 -0.42 7.03 2.14
C LEU A 67 -0.78 7.74 0.84
N ARG A 68 0.15 7.70 -0.12
CA ARG A 68 -0.09 8.14 -1.49
C ARG A 68 0.08 6.97 -2.45
N VAL A 69 -0.93 6.73 -3.28
CA VAL A 69 -0.93 5.67 -4.29
C VAL A 69 -0.82 6.28 -5.68
N LEU A 70 0.23 5.92 -6.39
CA LEU A 70 0.54 6.37 -7.74
C LEU A 70 0.51 5.14 -8.65
N ASN A 71 -0.68 4.78 -9.14
CA ASN A 71 -0.80 3.67 -10.08
C ASN A 71 -2.13 3.77 -10.84
N LEU A 72 -2.06 4.07 -12.12
CA LEU A 72 -3.25 4.20 -12.97
C LEU A 72 -3.69 2.86 -13.58
N LYS A 73 -2.94 1.78 -13.36
CA LYS A 73 -3.28 0.47 -13.91
C LYS A 73 -4.37 -0.18 -13.07
N ARG A 74 -5.27 -0.87 -13.76
CA ARG A 74 -6.33 -1.69 -13.16
C ARG A 74 -5.74 -2.69 -12.17
N GLN A 75 -6.34 -2.78 -10.99
CA GLN A 75 -5.87 -3.69 -9.95
C GLN A 75 -6.01 -5.14 -10.42
N THR A 76 -4.98 -5.94 -10.20
CA THR A 76 -5.07 -7.38 -10.46
C THR A 76 -5.77 -8.04 -9.28
N SER A 77 -7.01 -8.46 -9.47
CA SER A 77 -7.65 -9.44 -8.59
C SER A 77 -6.93 -10.77 -8.76
N ILE A 78 -6.60 -11.47 -7.66
CA ILE A 78 -6.07 -12.84 -7.70
C ILE A 78 -6.96 -13.66 -8.63
N SER A 79 -6.47 -14.02 -9.80
CA SER A 79 -7.00 -15.13 -10.58
C SER A 79 -6.08 -16.33 -10.39
N ASN A 80 -6.57 -17.28 -9.59
CA ASN A 80 -6.37 -18.72 -9.76
C ASN A 80 -5.01 -19.38 -9.47
N ASN A 81 -4.02 -18.74 -8.83
CA ASN A 81 -2.73 -19.40 -8.55
C ASN A 81 -2.35 -19.50 -7.06
N ILE A 82 -3.32 -19.61 -6.15
CA ILE A 82 -3.03 -20.00 -4.77
C ILE A 82 -3.65 -21.37 -4.52
N SER A 83 -2.76 -22.35 -4.36
CA SER A 83 -3.07 -23.70 -3.88
C SER A 83 -3.92 -23.65 -2.62
N SER A 84 -4.86 -24.58 -2.53
CA SER A 84 -6.01 -24.74 -1.61
C SER A 84 -5.74 -24.74 -0.10
N ASN A 85 -4.61 -24.22 0.38
CA ASN A 85 -4.24 -24.15 1.81
C ASN A 85 -4.40 -22.75 2.43
N ASP A 86 -4.66 -21.71 1.64
CA ASP A 86 -4.75 -20.30 2.08
C ASP A 86 -6.20 -19.77 2.15
N ASN A 87 -7.14 -20.64 2.53
CA ASN A 87 -8.57 -20.33 2.63
C ASN A 87 -8.95 -19.27 3.69
N GLN A 88 -7.97 -18.61 4.33
CA GLN A 88 -8.18 -17.49 5.26
C GLN A 88 -7.91 -16.10 4.64
N LEU A 89 -7.21 -16.01 3.51
CA LEU A 89 -6.72 -14.72 2.99
C LEU A 89 -7.79 -13.92 2.24
N HIS A 90 -8.82 -14.56 1.68
CA HIS A 90 -9.82 -13.92 0.83
C HIS A 90 -10.86 -13.03 1.53
N SER A 91 -10.79 -12.86 2.86
CA SER A 91 -11.80 -12.10 3.62
C SER A 91 -11.23 -11.19 4.70
N THR A 92 -9.94 -10.87 4.66
CA THR A 92 -9.34 -10.02 5.70
C THR A 92 -9.50 -8.55 5.32
N ILE A 93 -10.26 -7.80 6.14
CA ILE A 93 -10.35 -6.35 6.04
C ILE A 93 -8.95 -5.77 6.32
N ILE A 94 -8.43 -4.94 5.44
CA ILE A 94 -7.13 -4.31 5.64
C ILE A 94 -7.30 -3.12 6.57
N GLU A 95 -6.71 -3.18 7.75
CA GLU A 95 -6.80 -2.11 8.74
C GLU A 95 -5.61 -1.15 8.63
N PHE A 96 -5.91 0.14 8.58
CA PHE A 96 -4.92 1.21 8.73
C PHE A 96 -5.28 2.08 9.94
N PRO A 97 -4.91 1.66 11.16
CA PRO A 97 -5.44 2.24 12.39
C PRO A 97 -5.05 3.71 12.59
N TYR A 98 -3.92 4.15 12.05
CA TYR A 98 -3.41 5.52 12.22
C TYR A 98 -3.42 6.37 10.94
N LEU A 99 -3.98 5.85 9.85
CA LEU A 99 -3.97 6.56 8.57
C LEU A 99 -4.93 7.75 8.64
N THR A 100 -4.36 8.95 8.60
CA THR A 100 -5.11 10.21 8.67
C THR A 100 -5.30 10.86 7.31
N SER A 101 -4.42 10.56 6.35
CA SER A 101 -4.40 11.15 5.02
C SER A 101 -4.19 10.10 3.94
N LEU A 102 -5.11 10.01 2.99
CA LEU A 102 -5.04 9.11 1.86
C LEU A 102 -5.13 9.88 0.54
N ASN A 103 -4.14 9.71 -0.34
CA ASN A 103 -4.08 10.36 -1.64
C ASN A 103 -4.12 9.34 -2.78
N LEU A 104 -5.21 9.40 -3.55
CA LEU A 104 -5.57 8.52 -4.66
C LEU A 104 -5.81 9.31 -5.97
N LEU A 105 -5.37 10.57 -6.05
CA LEU A 105 -5.58 11.41 -7.25
C LEU A 105 -5.06 10.71 -8.52
N PHE A 106 -3.91 10.05 -8.40
CA PHE A 106 -3.24 9.32 -9.48
C PHE A 106 -3.39 7.78 -9.36
N ALA A 107 -4.41 7.32 -8.66
CA ALA A 107 -4.72 5.90 -8.52
C ALA A 107 -5.88 5.48 -9.45
N HIS A 108 -5.86 4.26 -9.98
CA HIS A 108 -7.01 3.64 -10.63
C HIS A 108 -8.21 3.52 -9.66
N TYR A 109 -9.44 3.52 -10.18
CA TYR A 109 -10.65 3.48 -9.34
C TYR A 109 -10.79 2.19 -8.53
N ASP A 110 -10.14 1.09 -8.94
CA ASP A 110 -10.14 -0.15 -8.15
C ASP A 110 -9.48 0.04 -6.79
N TYR A 111 -8.39 0.80 -6.73
CA TYR A 111 -7.73 1.13 -5.46
C TYR A 111 -8.63 2.03 -4.61
N VAL A 112 -9.36 2.95 -5.25
CA VAL A 112 -10.38 3.78 -4.58
C VAL A 112 -11.47 2.90 -3.97
N ASP A 113 -12.00 1.92 -4.70
CA ASP A 113 -12.97 0.97 -4.17
C ASP A 113 -12.38 0.12 -3.03
N GLN A 114 -11.13 -0.35 -3.15
CA GLN A 114 -10.50 -1.10 -2.06
C GLN A 114 -10.41 -0.29 -0.75
N PHE A 115 -10.02 0.98 -0.81
CA PHE A 115 -9.85 1.78 0.39
C PHE A 115 -11.17 2.32 0.96
N LEU A 116 -12.15 2.65 0.11
CA LEU A 116 -13.41 3.23 0.58
C LEU A 116 -14.45 2.19 0.98
N ASN A 117 -14.34 0.95 0.50
CA ASN A 117 -15.30 -0.10 0.82
C ASN A 117 -15.03 -0.71 2.20
N ASP A 118 -16.00 -0.59 3.10
CA ASP A 118 -15.96 -1.07 4.49
C ASP A 118 -15.72 -2.58 4.65
N LYS A 119 -15.98 -3.36 3.60
CA LYS A 119 -15.67 -4.80 3.57
C LYS A 119 -14.25 -5.13 3.14
N LYS A 120 -13.48 -4.14 2.70
CA LYS A 120 -12.12 -4.31 2.14
C LYS A 120 -11.07 -3.58 2.96
N ALA A 121 -11.40 -2.41 3.50
CA ALA A 121 -10.51 -1.65 4.36
C ALA A 121 -11.26 -1.00 5.52
N CYS A 122 -10.52 -0.81 6.62
CA CYS A 122 -10.96 -0.05 7.79
C CYS A 122 -9.98 1.09 8.05
N LEU A 123 -10.48 2.33 7.96
CA LEU A 123 -9.69 3.56 8.04
C LEU A 123 -10.18 4.49 9.17
N PRO A 124 -10.18 4.04 10.45
CA PRO A 124 -10.91 4.71 11.54
C PRO A 124 -10.43 6.14 11.87
N CYS A 125 -9.21 6.51 11.45
CA CYS A 125 -8.62 7.82 11.70
C CYS A 125 -8.58 8.72 10.44
N LEU A 126 -9.20 8.31 9.33
CA LEU A 126 -9.13 9.06 8.08
C LEU A 126 -9.83 10.41 8.21
N THR A 127 -9.09 11.49 7.96
CA THR A 127 -9.62 12.88 8.01
C THR A 127 -9.39 13.63 6.71
N LYS A 128 -8.48 13.15 5.85
CA LYS A 128 -8.14 13.77 4.58
C LYS A 128 -8.12 12.72 3.48
N LEU A 129 -9.03 12.86 2.52
CA LEU A 129 -9.07 12.06 1.30
C LEU A 129 -8.85 12.97 0.09
N ALA A 130 -7.84 12.66 -0.73
CA ALA A 130 -7.62 13.28 -2.01
C ALA A 130 -7.91 12.27 -3.12
N VAL A 131 -9.00 12.45 -3.85
CA VAL A 131 -9.45 11.56 -4.93
C VAL A 131 -10.13 12.41 -6.02
N SER A 132 -10.07 11.98 -7.29
CA SER A 132 -10.80 12.69 -8.34
C SER A 132 -12.31 12.49 -8.15
N TYR A 133 -13.08 13.55 -8.43
CA TYR A 133 -14.53 13.51 -8.30
C TYR A 133 -15.15 12.38 -9.13
N ASP A 134 -14.72 12.20 -10.38
CA ASP A 134 -15.26 11.16 -11.26
C ASP A 134 -15.02 9.74 -10.72
N LYS A 135 -13.82 9.48 -10.18
CA LYS A 135 -13.50 8.17 -9.58
C LYS A 135 -14.35 7.92 -8.33
N LEU A 136 -14.50 8.95 -7.49
CA LEU A 136 -15.33 8.86 -6.29
C LEU A 136 -16.79 8.60 -6.66
N ARG A 137 -17.32 9.30 -7.66
CA ARG A 137 -18.69 9.15 -8.14
C ARG A 137 -18.95 7.74 -8.68
N ILE A 138 -18.00 7.16 -9.41
CA ILE A 138 -18.06 5.78 -9.93
C ILE A 138 -18.11 4.78 -8.77
N VAL A 139 -17.16 4.85 -7.83
CA VAL A 139 -17.03 3.88 -6.72
C VAL A 139 -18.21 3.95 -5.76
N THR A 140 -18.69 5.16 -5.48
CA THR A 140 -19.83 5.39 -4.58
C THR A 140 -21.18 5.19 -5.26
N LYS A 141 -21.21 4.87 -6.56
CA LYS A 141 -22.43 4.80 -7.39
C LYS A 141 -23.28 6.06 -7.23
N GLU A 142 -22.73 7.22 -7.59
CA GLU A 142 -23.39 8.52 -7.40
C GLU A 142 -23.75 8.78 -5.92
N PHE A 143 -22.85 8.42 -5.00
CA PHE A 143 -23.03 8.57 -3.55
C PHE A 143 -24.20 7.79 -2.93
N THR A 144 -24.68 6.75 -3.61
CA THR A 144 -25.77 5.88 -3.12
C THR A 144 -25.27 4.57 -2.48
N ASN A 145 -23.98 4.26 -2.60
CA ASN A 145 -23.39 3.04 -2.06
C ASN A 145 -23.07 3.17 -0.57
N GLU A 146 -23.91 2.59 0.29
CA GLU A 146 -23.74 2.61 1.75
C GLU A 146 -22.38 2.08 2.23
N ARG A 147 -21.80 1.11 1.51
CA ARG A 147 -20.50 0.50 1.87
C ARG A 147 -19.33 1.47 1.82
N THR A 148 -19.50 2.60 1.13
CA THR A 148 -18.46 3.62 0.95
C THR A 148 -18.64 4.84 1.87
N ARG A 149 -19.63 4.79 2.78
CA ARG A 149 -19.99 5.92 3.67
C ARG A 149 -19.33 5.85 5.05
N LEU A 150 -18.84 4.68 5.44
CA LEU A 150 -18.42 4.37 6.82
C LEU A 150 -16.89 4.42 7.04
N ASN A 151 -16.12 4.60 5.96
CA ASN A 151 -14.67 4.81 6.01
C ASN A 151 -14.30 6.28 6.07
#